data_AF-A0A812S1C3-F1
#
_entry.id   AF-A0A812S1C3-F1
#
_cell.length_a   1.000
_cell.length_b   1.000
_cell.length_c   1.000
_cell.angle_alpha   90.00
_cell.angle_beta   90.00
_cell.angle_gamma   90.00
#
_symmetry.space_group_name_H-M   'P 1'
#
loop_
_entity.id
_entity.type
_entity.pdbx_description
1 polymer ?
#
loop_
_entity_poly.entity_id
_entity_poly.type
_entity_poly.pdbx_seq_one_letter_code
_entity_poly.pdbx_strand_id
1 'polypeptide(L)'
;MPDDANSAGAGIATPAPAAVTLNPPPPASVPAVPTLAPAPVLAPAPPATVSAADAPLKSCLAFVHIPKAAGSNVEGVIARAFGYNQVVENPGDCISMRKIEKTVRFWGMCDDRLQCESKKLCGWSGADCCYVNKSFVPQPTPNKGVDRCSFWHFPPAYDAQLAKTYSEDCDSFCVVREPLSRFLSHWRWRHFSKPADCSPEVLEKYTKEKLAQAREDVLLEDCHFTPQVYYAFQNGDPKAPRICRHIIKLEHLDAEFAPLMAQYNLEKVHLGKGKSRSSKKCDIVPTEATLQLVKEFYAEDYKAFGY
;
A
#
# COMPACT_ATOMS: atom_id res chain seq x y z
N MET A 1 11.20 -62.96 -21.17
CA MET A 1 11.51 -63.92 -22.25
C MET A 1 10.42 -63.78 -23.31
N PRO A 2 10.75 -63.62 -24.61
CA PRO A 2 12.06 -63.43 -25.28
C PRO A 2 12.31 -61.92 -25.61
N ASP A 3 13.54 -61.40 -25.76
CA ASP A 3 14.64 -61.61 -26.76
C ASP A 3 14.23 -61.08 -28.15
N ASP A 4 15.01 -60.38 -28.98
CA ASP A 4 16.36 -59.78 -29.01
C ASP A 4 16.40 -58.97 -30.33
N ALA A 5 17.17 -57.87 -30.43
CA ALA A 5 17.95 -57.52 -31.64
C ALA A 5 18.70 -56.18 -31.52
N ASN A 6 20.02 -56.32 -31.48
CA ASN A 6 21.09 -55.33 -31.65
C ASN A 6 21.05 -54.59 -33.00
N SER A 7 21.47 -53.33 -33.01
CA SER A 7 22.21 -52.73 -34.13
C SER A 7 23.19 -51.68 -33.63
N ALA A 8 24.48 -51.97 -33.82
CA ALA A 8 25.61 -51.11 -33.53
C ALA A 8 25.69 -49.93 -34.51
N GLY A 9 25.91 -48.72 -33.99
CA GLY A 9 26.20 -47.51 -34.74
C GLY A 9 27.59 -46.98 -34.38
N ALA A 10 28.45 -46.84 -35.39
CA ALA A 10 29.85 -46.44 -35.30
C ALA A 10 30.05 -45.04 -34.69
N GLY A 11 31.07 -44.93 -33.85
CA GLY A 11 31.49 -43.69 -33.21
C GLY A 11 32.19 -42.73 -34.18
N ILE A 12 31.72 -41.48 -34.20
CA ILE A 12 32.41 -40.35 -34.82
C ILE A 12 33.20 -39.64 -33.71
N ALA A 13 34.53 -39.70 -33.78
CA ALA A 13 35.41 -38.98 -32.89
C ALA A 13 35.38 -37.48 -33.24
N THR A 14 34.80 -36.67 -32.34
CA THR A 14 34.90 -35.20 -32.39
C THR A 14 36.28 -34.75 -31.93
N PRO A 15 36.97 -33.85 -32.66
CA PRO A 15 38.27 -33.33 -32.24
C PRO A 15 38.14 -32.44 -31.00
N ALA A 16 39.14 -32.54 -30.12
CA ALA A 16 39.24 -31.74 -28.92
C ALA A 16 39.38 -30.24 -29.26
N PRO A 17 38.70 -29.33 -28.53
CA PRO A 17 38.84 -27.90 -28.73
C PRO A 17 40.24 -27.43 -28.34
N ALA A 18 40.85 -26.63 -29.21
CA ALA A 18 42.12 -25.97 -28.95
C ALA A 18 41.99 -25.01 -27.75
N ALA A 19 42.98 -25.05 -26.86
CA ALA A 19 43.07 -24.17 -25.70
C ALA A 19 43.20 -22.70 -26.16
N VAL A 20 42.17 -21.91 -25.90
CA VAL A 20 42.19 -20.46 -26.07
C VAL A 20 42.87 -19.86 -24.84
N THR A 21 44.08 -19.34 -25.03
CA THR A 21 44.75 -18.49 -24.03
C THR A 21 44.01 -17.17 -23.90
N LEU A 22 43.27 -17.00 -22.81
CA LEU A 22 42.64 -15.74 -22.43
C LEU A 22 43.71 -14.80 -21.88
N ASN A 23 43.95 -13.69 -22.58
CA ASN A 23 44.72 -12.58 -22.04
C ASN A 23 43.95 -11.95 -20.87
N PRO A 24 44.63 -11.54 -19.79
CA PRO A 24 43.99 -10.86 -18.68
C PRO A 24 43.40 -9.52 -19.16
N PRO A 25 42.20 -9.14 -18.69
CA PRO A 25 41.60 -7.86 -19.04
C PRO A 25 42.46 -6.71 -18.52
N PRO A 26 42.50 -5.57 -19.24
CA PRO A 26 43.18 -4.37 -18.76
C PRO A 26 42.55 -3.90 -17.44
N PRO A 27 43.33 -3.26 -16.56
CA PRO A 27 42.82 -2.72 -15.30
C PRO A 27 41.69 -1.72 -15.58
N ALA A 28 40.58 -1.89 -14.86
CA ALA A 28 39.43 -1.00 -14.95
C ALA A 28 39.85 0.43 -14.59
N SER A 29 39.58 1.38 -15.49
CA SER A 29 39.71 2.81 -15.22
C SER A 29 38.72 3.20 -14.13
N VAL A 30 39.25 3.73 -13.02
CA VAL A 30 38.46 4.28 -11.91
C VAL A 30 37.71 5.51 -12.45
N PRO A 31 36.37 5.54 -12.44
CA PRO A 31 35.62 6.72 -12.86
C PRO A 31 35.90 7.86 -11.87
N ALA A 32 36.15 9.05 -12.42
CA ALA A 32 36.31 10.27 -11.62
C ALA A 32 35.04 10.51 -10.78
N VAL A 33 35.25 10.80 -9.49
CA VAL A 33 34.18 11.16 -8.55
C VAL A 33 33.52 12.45 -9.06
N PRO A 34 32.20 12.44 -9.36
CA PRO A 34 31.53 13.66 -9.79
C PRO A 34 31.49 14.66 -8.63
N THR A 35 32.01 15.86 -8.89
CA THR A 35 31.93 16.99 -7.96
C THR A 35 30.47 17.37 -7.80
N LEU A 36 29.91 17.16 -6.60
CA LEU A 36 28.55 17.57 -6.24
C LEU A 36 28.39 19.07 -6.42
N ALA A 37 27.42 19.47 -7.25
CA ALA A 37 26.97 20.85 -7.32
C ALA A 37 26.44 21.30 -5.94
N PRO A 38 26.67 22.56 -5.54
CA PRO A 38 26.15 23.09 -4.29
C PRO A 38 24.62 22.98 -4.27
N ALA A 39 24.09 22.50 -3.14
CA ALA A 39 22.65 22.37 -2.94
C ALA A 39 21.96 23.73 -3.11
N PRO A 40 20.78 23.78 -3.77
CA PRO A 40 20.01 25.02 -3.86
C PRO A 40 19.68 25.53 -2.46
N VAL A 41 19.91 26.82 -2.24
CA VAL A 41 19.54 27.52 -1.00
C VAL A 41 18.02 27.45 -0.87
N LEU A 42 17.54 26.63 0.07
CA LEU A 42 16.12 26.51 0.41
C LEU A 42 15.61 27.87 0.90
N ALA A 43 14.48 28.30 0.33
CA ALA A 43 13.75 29.47 0.80
C ALA A 43 13.40 29.34 2.31
N PRO A 44 13.35 30.45 3.06
CA PRO A 44 12.99 30.43 4.47
C PRO A 44 11.63 29.76 4.68
N ALA A 45 11.59 28.82 5.63
CA ALA A 45 10.37 28.11 5.98
C ALA A 45 9.29 29.10 6.44
N PRO A 46 8.02 28.93 6.00
CA PRO A 46 6.92 29.76 6.47
C PRO A 46 6.73 29.62 8.00
N PRO A 47 6.18 30.65 8.67
CA PRO A 47 5.96 30.63 10.11
C PRO A 47 5.12 29.42 10.53
N ALA A 48 5.45 28.86 11.69
CA ALA A 48 4.79 27.68 12.25
C ALA A 48 3.27 27.90 12.34
N THR A 49 2.54 27.20 11.50
CA THR A 49 1.07 27.20 11.46
C THR A 49 0.54 26.51 12.72
N VAL A 50 -0.57 27.03 13.25
CA VAL A 50 -1.32 26.39 14.35
C VAL A 50 -1.56 24.92 13.97
N SER A 51 -1.25 24.01 14.90
CA SER A 51 -1.39 22.58 14.67
C SER A 51 -2.82 22.27 14.23
N ALA A 52 -2.98 21.52 13.14
CA ALA A 52 -4.29 21.11 12.63
C ALA A 52 -5.17 20.38 13.67
N ALA A 53 -4.57 19.91 14.77
CA ALA A 53 -5.28 19.33 15.90
C ALA A 53 -6.20 20.34 16.63
N ASP A 54 -5.83 21.63 16.65
CA ASP A 54 -6.48 22.66 17.47
C ASP A 54 -7.60 23.43 16.75
N ALA A 55 -7.79 23.19 15.44
CA ALA A 55 -8.89 23.78 14.70
C ALA A 55 -10.25 23.29 15.23
N PRO A 56 -11.36 24.02 15.06
CA PRO A 56 -12.68 23.44 15.33
C PRO A 56 -12.92 22.15 14.52
N LEU A 57 -13.68 21.20 15.08
CA LEU A 57 -14.10 20.01 14.35
C LEU A 57 -15.10 20.41 13.25
N LYS A 58 -15.03 19.72 12.13
CA LYS A 58 -15.99 19.86 11.03
C LYS A 58 -17.21 18.96 11.25
N SER A 59 -18.27 19.19 10.49
CA SER A 59 -19.54 18.47 10.64
C SER A 59 -19.54 17.05 10.06
N CYS A 60 -18.49 16.66 9.33
CA CYS A 60 -18.40 15.35 8.71
C CYS A 60 -17.00 14.74 8.87
N LEU A 61 -16.96 13.41 8.71
CA LEU A 61 -15.77 12.60 8.85
C LEU A 61 -15.53 11.76 7.59
N ALA A 62 -14.32 11.86 7.03
CA ALA A 62 -13.84 11.07 5.91
C ALA A 62 -12.84 10.01 6.38
N PHE A 63 -12.78 8.87 5.72
CA PHE A 63 -11.85 7.80 6.05
C PHE A 63 -10.82 7.62 4.93
N VAL A 64 -9.54 7.82 5.26
CA VAL A 64 -8.43 7.51 4.36
C VAL A 64 -8.08 6.03 4.51
N HIS A 65 -8.39 5.23 3.48
CA HIS A 65 -8.12 3.79 3.50
C HIS A 65 -6.63 3.53 3.28
N ILE A 66 -5.95 3.08 4.34
CA ILE A 66 -4.59 2.54 4.28
C ILE A 66 -4.67 1.02 4.07
N PRO A 67 -4.18 0.48 2.94
CA PRO A 67 -4.26 -0.94 2.66
C PRO A 67 -3.69 -1.76 3.82
N LYS A 68 -4.43 -2.82 4.19
CA LYS A 68 -4.06 -3.78 5.25
C LYS A 68 -4.06 -3.24 6.68
N ALA A 69 -4.56 -2.03 6.89
CA ALA A 69 -4.80 -1.41 8.20
C ALA A 69 -6.32 -1.33 8.52
N ALA A 70 -7.04 -2.44 8.34
CA ALA A 70 -8.48 -2.59 8.64
C ALA A 70 -9.47 -1.79 7.76
N GLY A 71 -9.05 -1.27 6.60
CA GLY A 71 -9.91 -0.47 5.72
C GLY A 71 -11.27 -1.10 5.38
N SER A 72 -11.29 -2.32 4.86
CA SER A 72 -12.56 -3.00 4.52
C SER A 72 -13.49 -3.22 5.74
N ASN A 73 -12.93 -3.38 6.94
CA ASN A 73 -13.73 -3.52 8.15
C ASN A 73 -14.41 -2.19 8.51
N VAL A 74 -13.66 -1.08 8.43
CA VAL A 74 -14.13 0.29 8.71
C VAL A 74 -15.16 0.73 7.67
N GLU A 75 -14.92 0.47 6.38
CA GLU A 75 -15.90 0.72 5.32
C GLU A 75 -17.19 -0.10 5.48
N GLY A 76 -17.05 -1.36 5.89
CA GLY A 76 -18.19 -2.23 6.09
C GLY A 76 -19.10 -1.80 7.25
N VAL A 77 -18.57 -1.18 8.31
CA VAL A 77 -19.40 -0.75 9.44
C VAL A 77 -20.28 0.45 9.10
N ILE A 78 -19.78 1.40 8.30
CA ILE A 78 -20.62 2.51 7.84
C ILE A 78 -21.69 1.99 6.87
N ALA A 79 -21.38 1.04 5.99
CA ALA A 79 -22.41 0.42 5.13
C ALA A 79 -23.56 -0.22 5.96
N ARG A 80 -23.21 -1.03 6.96
CA ARG A 80 -24.19 -1.70 7.84
C ARG A 80 -25.02 -0.73 8.66
N ALA A 81 -24.41 0.33 9.18
CA ALA A 81 -25.10 1.36 9.96
C ALA A 81 -26.20 2.10 9.19
N PHE A 82 -26.19 2.01 7.85
CA PHE A 82 -27.20 2.57 6.96
C PHE A 82 -27.95 1.51 6.16
N GLY A 83 -28.06 0.29 6.71
CA GLY A 83 -28.96 -0.75 6.22
C GLY A 83 -28.39 -1.64 5.11
N TYR A 84 -27.12 -1.46 4.72
CA TYR A 84 -26.47 -2.33 3.75
C TYR A 84 -25.76 -3.49 4.47
N ASN A 85 -26.44 -4.63 4.54
CA ASN A 85 -25.95 -5.82 5.26
C ASN A 85 -25.07 -6.75 4.42
N GLN A 86 -24.87 -6.46 3.13
CA GLN A 86 -24.00 -7.26 2.27
C GLN A 86 -22.54 -6.81 2.39
N VAL A 87 -21.62 -7.65 1.94
CA VAL A 87 -20.22 -7.26 1.81
C VAL A 87 -20.12 -6.29 0.63
N VAL A 88 -19.38 -5.20 0.83
CA VAL A 88 -19.07 -4.24 -0.23
C VAL A 88 -17.82 -4.77 -0.94
N GLU A 89 -18.02 -5.45 -2.07
CA GLU A 89 -16.95 -6.13 -2.82
C GLU A 89 -16.73 -5.53 -4.21
N ASN A 90 -17.72 -4.79 -4.74
CA ASN A 90 -17.63 -4.19 -6.07
C ASN A 90 -18.29 -2.80 -6.13
N PRO A 91 -18.00 -1.99 -7.17
CA PRO A 91 -18.58 -0.66 -7.31
C PRO A 91 -20.11 -0.62 -7.47
N GLY A 92 -20.73 -1.72 -7.94
CA GLY A 92 -22.18 -1.86 -8.02
C GLY A 92 -22.87 -1.84 -6.65
N ASP A 93 -22.19 -2.37 -5.63
CA ASP A 93 -22.66 -2.32 -4.24
C ASP A 93 -22.77 -0.86 -3.77
N CYS A 94 -21.78 -0.04 -4.10
CA CYS A 94 -21.76 1.39 -3.76
C CYS A 94 -22.88 2.17 -4.45
N ILE A 95 -23.23 1.82 -5.69
CA ILE A 95 -24.39 2.41 -6.38
C ILE A 95 -25.68 2.09 -5.63
N SER A 96 -25.82 0.86 -5.15
CA SER A 96 -27.00 0.42 -4.39
C SER A 96 -27.08 1.12 -3.03
N MET A 97 -25.95 1.26 -2.33
CA MET A 97 -25.86 1.98 -1.06
C MET A 97 -26.29 3.45 -1.20
N ARG A 98 -25.80 4.16 -2.23
CA ARG A 98 -26.17 5.56 -2.48
C ARG A 98 -27.64 5.77 -2.88
N LYS A 99 -28.32 4.72 -3.35
CA LYS A 99 -29.78 4.75 -3.57
C LYS A 99 -30.56 4.65 -2.27
N ILE A 100 -30.05 3.90 -1.29
CA ILE A 100 -30.67 3.70 0.02
C ILE A 100 -30.49 4.96 0.88
N GLU A 101 -29.29 5.53 0.91
CA GLU A 101 -28.96 6.69 1.71
C GLU A 101 -28.23 7.73 0.84
N LYS A 102 -28.77 8.95 0.79
CA LYS A 102 -28.27 10.03 -0.08
C LYS A 102 -27.53 11.11 0.68
N THR A 103 -27.71 11.17 2.00
CA THR A 103 -27.20 12.27 2.82
C THR A 103 -25.83 11.96 3.44
N VAL A 104 -25.47 10.68 3.48
CA VAL A 104 -24.28 10.22 4.19
C VAL A 104 -23.11 10.04 3.25
N ARG A 105 -21.97 10.54 3.68
CA ARG A 105 -20.69 10.25 3.06
C ARG A 105 -20.28 8.84 3.44
N PHE A 106 -20.40 7.91 2.50
CA PHE A 106 -19.76 6.60 2.64
C PHE A 106 -18.25 6.74 2.52
N TRP A 107 -17.54 5.70 2.92
CA TRP A 107 -16.08 5.69 2.96
C TRP A 107 -15.48 4.77 1.92
N GLY A 108 -14.21 5.00 1.60
CA GLY A 108 -13.43 4.07 0.80
C GLY A 108 -13.94 3.92 -0.62
N MET A 109 -14.11 2.67 -1.07
CA MET A 109 -14.63 2.37 -2.41
C MET A 109 -16.01 3.02 -2.69
N CYS A 110 -16.80 3.30 -1.66
CA CYS A 110 -18.11 3.92 -1.82
C CYS A 110 -18.12 5.44 -1.61
N ASP A 111 -16.99 6.07 -1.29
CA ASP A 111 -16.87 7.53 -1.19
C ASP A 111 -16.89 8.16 -2.59
N ASP A 112 -18.03 8.74 -2.97
CA ASP A 112 -18.22 9.40 -4.27
C ASP A 112 -17.65 10.81 -4.32
N ARG A 113 -17.11 11.32 -3.21
CA ARG A 113 -16.50 12.66 -3.13
C ARG A 113 -15.01 12.63 -3.43
N LEU A 114 -14.38 11.46 -3.45
CA LEU A 114 -12.96 11.35 -3.79
C LEU A 114 -12.72 11.72 -5.25
N GLN A 115 -11.82 12.69 -5.46
CA GLN A 115 -11.38 13.16 -6.76
C GLN A 115 -9.85 13.16 -6.78
N CYS A 116 -9.27 12.86 -7.93
CA CYS A 116 -7.83 12.98 -8.17
C CYS A 116 -7.61 13.68 -9.50
N GLU A 117 -6.43 14.26 -9.70
CA GLU A 117 -6.11 15.07 -10.89
C GLU A 117 -6.20 14.23 -12.17
N SER A 118 -5.80 12.96 -12.10
CA SER A 118 -5.73 12.04 -13.24
C SER A 118 -6.68 10.86 -13.08
N LYS A 119 -7.98 11.13 -13.00
CA LYS A 119 -9.01 10.10 -12.85
C LYS A 119 -9.29 9.38 -14.19
N LYS A 120 -9.14 8.04 -14.25
CA LYS A 120 -9.55 7.22 -15.41
C LYS A 120 -10.21 5.92 -14.95
N LEU A 121 -11.05 5.32 -15.78
CA LEU A 121 -11.69 4.04 -15.48
C LEU A 121 -10.66 2.92 -15.27
N CYS A 122 -10.74 2.23 -14.13
CA CYS A 122 -10.04 0.98 -13.88
C CYS A 122 -10.73 -0.13 -14.70
N GLY A 123 -10.15 -0.49 -15.85
CA GLY A 123 -10.74 -1.52 -16.74
C GLY A 123 -11.11 -2.86 -16.06
N TRP A 124 -10.53 -3.21 -14.91
CA TRP A 124 -10.78 -4.49 -14.21
C TRP A 124 -11.92 -4.51 -13.18
N SER A 125 -12.34 -3.34 -12.67
CA SER A 125 -13.22 -3.24 -11.51
C SER A 125 -14.49 -2.46 -11.83
N GLY A 126 -14.51 -1.75 -12.97
CA GLY A 126 -15.57 -0.79 -13.28
C GLY A 126 -15.60 0.42 -12.34
N ALA A 127 -14.60 0.55 -11.45
CA ALA A 127 -14.39 1.72 -10.61
C ALA A 127 -13.42 2.70 -11.27
N ASP A 128 -13.34 3.91 -10.74
CA ASP A 128 -12.34 4.89 -11.14
C ASP A 128 -10.98 4.60 -10.46
N CYS A 129 -9.89 4.86 -11.17
CA CYS A 129 -8.52 4.75 -10.68
C CYS A 129 -7.89 6.12 -10.66
N CYS A 130 -7.01 6.33 -9.69
CA CYS A 130 -6.10 7.46 -9.67
C CYS A 130 -4.74 7.03 -10.20
N TYR A 131 -4.13 7.91 -10.96
CA TYR A 131 -2.84 7.70 -11.60
C TYR A 131 -1.87 8.72 -11.03
N VAL A 132 -0.63 8.28 -10.77
CA VAL A 132 0.44 9.22 -10.41
C VAL A 132 0.73 10.14 -11.57
N ASN A 133 0.88 11.43 -11.26
CA ASN A 133 1.50 12.36 -12.19
C ASN A 133 2.96 11.96 -12.37
N LYS A 134 3.48 12.00 -13.62
CA LYS A 134 4.84 11.56 -13.97
C LYS A 134 5.95 12.26 -13.17
N SER A 135 5.64 13.39 -12.52
CA SER A 135 6.58 14.17 -11.71
C SER A 135 6.88 13.55 -10.34
N PHE A 136 6.04 12.64 -9.81
CA PHE A 136 6.19 12.08 -8.45
C PHE A 136 6.94 10.74 -8.40
N VAL A 137 7.10 10.06 -9.54
CA VAL A 137 7.77 8.76 -9.63
C VAL A 137 8.92 8.88 -10.63
N PRO A 138 10.11 8.33 -10.37
CA PRO A 138 11.10 8.15 -11.43
C PRO A 138 10.41 7.47 -12.62
N GLN A 139 10.60 8.04 -13.82
CA GLN A 139 9.87 7.73 -15.06
C GLN A 139 9.26 6.32 -15.09
N PRO A 140 7.93 6.18 -15.30
CA PRO A 140 7.28 4.87 -15.29
C PRO A 140 8.00 3.93 -16.26
N THR A 141 8.32 2.72 -15.81
CA THR A 141 8.92 1.73 -16.70
C THR A 141 7.95 1.49 -17.86
N PRO A 142 8.35 1.74 -19.13
CA PRO A 142 7.44 1.84 -20.27
C PRO A 142 6.58 0.58 -20.55
N ASN A 143 6.85 -0.55 -19.89
CA ASN A 143 6.34 -1.86 -20.26
C ASN A 143 5.73 -2.69 -19.12
N LYS A 144 5.40 -2.10 -17.96
CA LYS A 144 4.77 -2.85 -16.84
C LYS A 144 3.46 -2.24 -16.33
N GLY A 145 2.49 -2.09 -17.23
CA GLY A 145 1.07 -2.44 -17.02
C GLY A 145 0.21 -1.94 -15.84
N VAL A 146 0.70 -1.32 -14.78
CA VAL A 146 -0.17 -0.85 -13.66
C VAL A 146 0.38 0.38 -12.95
N ASP A 147 0.43 1.53 -13.64
CA ASP A 147 0.67 2.86 -13.02
C ASP A 147 -0.55 3.35 -12.22
N ARG A 148 -1.22 2.50 -11.45
CA ARG A 148 -2.49 2.86 -10.79
C ARG A 148 -2.77 2.09 -9.52
N CYS A 149 -3.49 2.78 -8.64
CA CYS A 149 -4.24 2.16 -7.55
C CYS A 149 -5.72 2.51 -7.70
N SER A 150 -6.56 1.60 -7.24
CA SER A 150 -7.95 1.86 -6.89
C SER A 150 -8.02 3.18 -6.14
N PHE A 151 -8.96 4.06 -6.50
CA PHE A 151 -8.94 5.44 -6.02
C PHE A 151 -8.96 5.55 -4.48
N TRP A 152 -9.57 4.59 -3.78
CA TRP A 152 -9.61 4.54 -2.32
C TRP A 152 -8.30 4.05 -1.69
N HIS A 153 -7.45 3.31 -2.42
CA HIS A 153 -6.13 2.88 -1.97
C HIS A 153 -5.01 3.87 -2.32
N PHE A 154 -5.30 4.88 -3.15
CA PHE A 154 -4.29 5.81 -3.64
C PHE A 154 -3.80 6.74 -2.52
N PRO A 155 -2.48 6.84 -2.26
CA PRO A 155 -1.93 7.69 -1.21
C PRO A 155 -2.20 9.17 -1.51
N PRO A 156 -2.92 9.93 -0.66
CA PRO A 156 -3.24 11.31 -0.98
C PRO A 156 -2.01 12.23 -0.99
N ALA A 157 -0.87 11.82 -0.40
CA ALA A 157 0.38 12.56 -0.55
C ALA A 157 0.90 12.61 -2.00
N TYR A 158 0.42 11.75 -2.90
CA TYR A 158 0.83 11.71 -4.31
C TYR A 158 -0.09 12.52 -5.23
N ASP A 159 -1.21 13.06 -4.73
CA ASP A 159 -2.18 13.82 -5.52
C ASP A 159 -2.84 14.90 -4.66
N ALA A 160 -2.54 16.17 -4.96
CA ALA A 160 -3.00 17.30 -4.16
C ALA A 160 -4.53 17.45 -4.19
N GLN A 161 -5.19 17.10 -5.31
CA GLN A 161 -6.64 17.12 -5.42
C GLN A 161 -7.27 16.05 -4.52
N LEU A 162 -6.67 14.86 -4.43
CA LEU A 162 -7.13 13.80 -3.53
C LEU A 162 -6.93 14.19 -2.07
N ALA A 163 -5.75 14.69 -1.69
CA ALA A 163 -5.50 15.21 -0.34
C ALA A 163 -6.55 16.25 0.06
N LYS A 164 -6.86 17.17 -0.86
CA LYS A 164 -7.88 18.20 -0.67
C LYS A 164 -9.27 17.62 -0.41
N THR A 165 -9.68 16.56 -1.11
CA THR A 165 -11.00 15.92 -0.90
C THR A 165 -11.17 15.29 0.50
N TYR A 166 -10.07 14.97 1.18
CA TYR A 166 -10.10 14.50 2.56
C TYR A 166 -10.12 15.62 3.58
N SER A 167 -9.51 16.77 3.28
CA SER A 167 -9.24 17.83 4.26
C SER A 167 -9.98 19.14 4.04
N GLU A 168 -10.74 19.33 2.96
CA GLU A 168 -11.45 20.60 2.69
C GLU A 168 -12.81 20.65 3.40
N ASP A 169 -13.70 19.71 3.13
CA ASP A 169 -15.09 19.76 3.65
C ASP A 169 -15.32 18.96 4.92
N CYS A 170 -14.52 17.92 5.15
CA CYS A 170 -14.61 17.05 6.33
C CYS A 170 -13.31 17.07 7.11
N ASP A 171 -13.39 16.64 8.36
CA ASP A 171 -12.22 16.11 9.03
C ASP A 171 -11.98 14.69 8.50
N SER A 172 -10.75 14.21 8.64
CA SER A 172 -10.36 12.90 8.15
C SER A 172 -9.82 12.05 9.30
N PHE A 173 -9.98 10.74 9.17
CA PHE A 173 -9.25 9.79 9.99
C PHE A 173 -8.63 8.69 9.15
N CYS A 174 -7.56 8.09 9.67
CA CYS A 174 -7.07 6.82 9.19
C CYS A 174 -6.76 5.90 10.36
N VAL A 175 -6.68 4.61 10.03
CA VAL A 175 -6.15 3.58 10.90
C VAL A 175 -4.76 3.23 10.40
N VAL A 176 -3.76 3.32 11.27
CA VAL A 176 -2.39 2.88 10.99
C VAL A 176 -2.12 1.58 11.73
N ARG A 177 -1.17 0.80 11.24
CA ARG A 177 -0.83 -0.51 11.81
C ARG A 177 0.69 -0.64 11.95
N GLU A 178 1.13 -1.38 12.96
CA GLU A 178 2.54 -1.75 13.09
C GLU A 178 3.07 -2.32 11.75
N PRO A 179 4.18 -1.77 11.19
CA PRO A 179 4.57 -2.03 9.80
C PRO A 179 4.78 -3.51 9.45
N LEU A 180 5.41 -4.30 10.32
CA LEU A 180 5.59 -5.73 10.11
C LEU A 180 4.25 -6.46 10.09
N SER A 181 3.38 -6.16 11.03
CA SER A 181 2.04 -6.73 11.11
C SER A 181 1.20 -6.40 9.88
N ARG A 182 1.36 -5.19 9.32
CA ARG A 182 0.74 -4.77 8.06
C ARG A 182 1.29 -5.57 6.88
N PHE A 183 2.61 -5.69 6.76
CA PHE A 183 3.26 -6.50 5.74
C PHE A 183 2.81 -7.97 5.78
N LEU A 184 2.82 -8.59 6.96
CA LEU A 184 2.38 -9.98 7.15
C LEU A 184 0.89 -10.17 6.86
N SER A 185 0.06 -9.15 7.08
CA SER A 185 -1.35 -9.17 6.68
C SER A 185 -1.51 -9.25 5.16
N HIS A 186 -0.65 -8.58 4.40
CA HIS A 186 -0.62 -8.67 2.94
C HIS A 186 -0.18 -10.05 2.48
N TRP A 187 0.95 -10.54 3.01
CA TRP A 187 1.46 -11.88 2.77
C TRP A 187 0.38 -12.96 2.94
N ARG A 188 -0.29 -12.97 4.10
CA ARG A 188 -1.37 -13.93 4.40
C ARG A 188 -2.53 -13.83 3.40
N TRP A 189 -2.93 -12.61 3.05
CA TRP A 189 -3.99 -12.41 2.04
C TRP A 189 -3.58 -12.89 0.67
N ARG A 190 -2.28 -12.86 0.34
CA ARG A 190 -1.82 -13.32 -0.97
C ARG A 190 -1.62 -14.84 -1.06
N HIS A 191 -1.40 -15.48 0.09
CA HIS A 191 -1.11 -16.91 0.19
C HIS A 191 -2.20 -17.73 0.90
N PHE A 192 -3.36 -17.14 1.22
CA PHE A 192 -4.43 -17.86 1.93
C PHE A 192 -4.91 -19.13 1.22
N SER A 193 -4.88 -19.13 -0.12
CA SER A 193 -5.26 -20.26 -0.96
C SER A 193 -4.09 -21.21 -1.27
N LYS A 194 -2.88 -20.89 -0.83
CA LYS A 194 -1.64 -21.65 -1.07
C LYS A 194 -0.90 -21.93 0.24
N PRO A 195 -1.47 -22.75 1.14
CA PRO A 195 -0.88 -23.00 2.45
C PRO A 195 0.51 -23.66 2.39
N ALA A 196 0.83 -24.36 1.30
CA ALA A 196 2.17 -24.93 1.08
C ALA A 196 3.27 -23.87 0.93
N ASP A 197 2.90 -22.64 0.56
CA ASP A 197 3.84 -21.52 0.39
C ASP A 197 4.12 -20.79 1.72
N CYS A 198 3.48 -21.20 2.82
CA CYS A 198 3.56 -20.51 4.11
C CYS A 198 4.70 -21.05 5.00
N SER A 199 5.94 -20.69 4.64
CA SER A 199 7.16 -20.93 5.43
C SER A 199 7.99 -19.65 5.60
N PRO A 200 8.87 -19.57 6.62
CA PRO A 200 9.76 -18.43 6.81
C PRO A 200 10.67 -18.15 5.60
N GLU A 201 11.18 -19.18 4.93
CA GLU A 201 12.10 -19.05 3.79
C GLU A 201 11.40 -18.47 2.57
N VAL A 202 10.15 -18.91 2.31
CA VAL A 202 9.36 -18.36 1.20
C VAL A 202 8.94 -16.92 1.51
N LEU A 203 8.60 -16.60 2.78
CA LEU A 203 8.33 -15.23 3.21
C LEU A 203 9.55 -14.32 3.03
N GLU A 204 10.75 -14.76 3.39
CA GLU A 204 11.97 -13.97 3.21
C GLU A 204 12.23 -13.67 1.74
N LYS A 205 12.14 -14.69 0.88
CA LYS A 205 12.27 -14.53 -0.58
C LYS A 205 11.24 -13.54 -1.12
N TYR A 206 9.99 -13.68 -0.69
CA TYR A 206 8.91 -12.77 -1.06
C TYR A 206 9.19 -11.33 -0.60
N THR A 207 9.69 -11.16 0.63
CA THR A 207 10.03 -9.85 1.21
C THR A 207 11.12 -9.17 0.40
N LYS A 208 12.21 -9.87 0.11
CA LYS A 208 13.31 -9.34 -0.70
C LYS A 208 12.83 -8.91 -2.09
N GLU A 209 12.05 -9.76 -2.76
CA GLU A 209 11.54 -9.46 -4.10
C GLU A 209 10.56 -8.28 -4.09
N LYS A 210 9.57 -8.29 -3.20
CA LYS A 210 8.48 -7.31 -3.22
C LYS A 210 8.91 -5.94 -2.72
N LEU A 211 9.76 -5.87 -1.70
CA LEU A 211 10.28 -4.59 -1.25
C LEU A 211 11.27 -3.99 -2.24
N ALA A 212 12.01 -4.80 -3.01
CA ALA A 212 12.80 -4.29 -4.13
C ALA A 212 11.89 -3.72 -5.23
N GLN A 213 10.84 -4.46 -5.64
CA GLN A 213 9.84 -3.98 -6.60
C GLN A 213 9.17 -2.68 -6.12
N ALA A 214 8.78 -2.60 -4.85
CA ALA A 214 8.07 -1.44 -4.30
C ALA A 214 8.94 -0.17 -4.22
N ARG A 215 10.27 -0.29 -4.28
CA ARG A 215 11.17 0.87 -4.40
C ARG A 215 11.15 1.47 -5.82
N GLU A 216 10.87 0.64 -6.82
CA GLU A 216 10.80 1.04 -8.22
C GLU A 216 9.36 1.40 -8.64
N ASP A 217 8.38 0.72 -8.05
CA ASP A 217 6.95 0.88 -8.30
C ASP A 217 6.22 1.20 -6.98
N VAL A 218 6.01 2.48 -6.73
CA VAL A 218 5.32 2.96 -5.51
C VAL A 218 3.84 2.59 -5.47
N LEU A 219 3.27 2.11 -6.59
CA LEU A 219 1.87 1.70 -6.74
C LEU A 219 1.71 0.17 -6.74
N LEU A 220 2.79 -0.56 -6.43
CA LEU A 220 2.85 -2.01 -6.45
C LEU A 220 1.66 -2.65 -5.72
N GLU A 221 1.00 -3.56 -6.45
CA GLU A 221 -0.14 -4.35 -5.97
C GLU A 221 -1.24 -3.48 -5.34
N ASP A 222 -1.71 -2.48 -6.10
CA ASP A 222 -2.78 -1.58 -5.68
C ASP A 222 -2.38 -0.74 -4.45
N CYS A 223 -1.13 -0.27 -4.42
CA CYS A 223 -0.52 0.51 -3.34
C CYS A 223 -0.40 -0.23 -1.99
N HIS A 224 -0.50 -1.57 -1.99
CA HIS A 224 -0.44 -2.34 -0.74
C HIS A 224 0.91 -2.24 -0.01
N PHE A 225 1.98 -1.89 -0.73
CA PHE A 225 3.33 -1.75 -0.16
C PHE A 225 3.70 -0.32 0.19
N THR A 226 2.95 0.69 -0.26
CA THR A 226 3.27 2.10 0.02
C THR A 226 3.36 2.35 1.53
N PRO A 227 4.41 3.03 2.05
CA PRO A 227 4.48 3.43 3.45
C PRO A 227 3.26 4.25 3.90
N GLN A 228 2.82 4.03 5.13
CA GLN A 228 1.61 4.63 5.70
C GLN A 228 1.74 6.14 5.90
N VAL A 229 2.97 6.66 6.06
CA VAL A 229 3.22 8.11 6.12
C VAL A 229 2.67 8.87 4.91
N TYR A 230 2.67 8.27 3.72
CA TYR A 230 2.11 8.87 2.49
C TYR A 230 0.57 8.93 2.47
N TYR A 231 -0.09 8.28 3.42
CA TYR A 231 -1.52 8.39 3.63
C TYR A 231 -1.87 9.43 4.70
N ALA A 232 -1.02 9.53 5.72
CA ALA A 232 -1.29 10.32 6.91
C ALA A 232 -0.78 11.77 6.83
N PHE A 233 0.28 12.03 6.07
CA PHE A 233 0.96 13.32 6.03
C PHE A 233 1.23 13.78 4.60
N GLN A 234 1.18 15.10 4.37
CA GLN A 234 1.55 15.69 3.09
C GLN A 234 2.99 15.32 2.72
N ASN A 235 3.21 14.94 1.46
CA ASN A 235 4.51 14.47 0.93
C ASN A 235 5.12 13.28 1.70
N GLY A 236 4.37 12.61 2.58
CA GLY A 236 4.90 11.54 3.44
C GLY A 236 5.84 12.02 4.55
N ASP A 237 5.92 13.32 4.85
CA ASP A 237 6.76 13.84 5.92
C ASP A 237 5.95 14.02 7.21
N PRO A 238 6.27 13.32 8.32
CA PRO A 238 5.57 13.46 9.60
C PRO A 238 5.59 14.88 10.19
N LYS A 239 6.49 15.75 9.72
CA LYS A 239 6.56 17.16 10.10
C LYS A 239 5.68 18.07 9.22
N ALA A 240 5.22 17.58 8.08
CA ALA A 240 4.33 18.31 7.20
C ALA A 240 2.90 18.28 7.73
N PRO A 241 2.00 19.14 7.20
CA PRO A 241 0.59 19.11 7.58
C PRO A 241 -0.01 17.71 7.40
N ARG A 242 -0.84 17.33 8.38
CA ARG A 242 -1.52 16.03 8.37
C ARG A 242 -2.63 16.02 7.33
N ILE A 243 -2.69 14.94 6.56
CA ILE A 243 -3.84 14.58 5.74
C ILE A 243 -4.91 13.92 6.61
N CYS A 244 -4.51 13.01 7.52
CA CYS A 244 -5.39 12.42 8.52
C CYS A 244 -5.41 13.27 9.79
N ARG A 245 -6.52 13.95 10.08
CA ARG A 245 -6.69 14.69 11.33
C ARG A 245 -6.67 13.78 12.55
N HIS A 246 -7.33 12.64 12.47
CA HIS A 246 -7.32 11.60 13.51
C HIS A 246 -6.54 10.38 13.02
N ILE A 247 -5.60 9.88 13.82
CA ILE A 247 -4.82 8.69 13.50
C ILE A 247 -5.04 7.71 14.64
N ILE A 248 -5.69 6.59 14.34
CA ILE A 248 -5.94 5.51 15.29
C ILE A 248 -4.95 4.39 15.01
N LYS A 249 -4.25 3.90 16.03
CA LYS A 249 -3.45 2.67 15.89
C LYS A 249 -4.37 1.45 15.89
N LEU A 250 -4.11 0.47 15.04
CA LEU A 250 -4.98 -0.69 14.87
C LEU A 250 -5.21 -1.44 16.19
N GLU A 251 -4.19 -1.57 17.04
CA GLU A 251 -4.27 -2.18 18.36
C GLU A 251 -5.17 -1.43 19.35
N HIS A 252 -5.48 -0.17 19.09
CA HIS A 252 -6.39 0.66 19.89
C HIS A 252 -7.72 0.91 19.18
N LEU A 253 -7.94 0.34 17.99
CA LEU A 253 -9.10 0.63 17.16
C LEU A 253 -10.43 0.40 17.91
N ASP A 254 -10.55 -0.70 18.64
CA ASP A 254 -11.77 -1.00 19.40
C ASP A 254 -12.05 0.04 20.50
N ALA A 255 -11.02 0.60 21.12
CA ALA A 255 -11.15 1.57 22.21
C ALA A 255 -11.37 3.01 21.72
N GLU A 256 -10.74 3.39 20.60
CA GLU A 256 -10.72 4.77 20.10
C GLU A 256 -11.81 5.04 19.05
N PHE A 257 -12.32 4.02 18.36
CA PHE A 257 -13.27 4.21 17.26
C PHE A 257 -14.62 4.78 17.72
N ALA A 258 -15.25 4.19 18.74
CA ALA A 258 -16.55 4.63 19.20
C ALA A 258 -16.53 6.08 19.76
N PRO A 259 -15.55 6.49 20.58
CA PRO A 259 -15.38 7.89 20.97
C PRO A 259 -15.21 8.84 19.78
N LEU A 260 -14.45 8.44 18.74
CA LEU A 260 -14.31 9.25 17.54
C LEU A 260 -15.66 9.40 16.81
N MET A 261 -16.40 8.31 16.62
CA MET A 261 -17.70 8.36 15.94
C MET A 261 -18.70 9.29 16.66
N ALA A 262 -18.71 9.27 18.00
CA ALA A 262 -19.56 10.15 18.80
C ALA A 262 -19.27 11.65 18.57
N GLN A 263 -18.01 12.03 18.32
CA GLN A 263 -17.66 13.43 18.01
C GLN A 263 -18.29 13.96 16.71
N TYR A 264 -18.69 13.05 15.81
CA TYR A 264 -19.27 13.37 14.50
C TYR A 264 -20.74 12.96 14.35
N ASN A 265 -21.43 12.64 15.47
CA ASN A 265 -22.82 12.13 15.46
C ASN A 265 -22.99 10.85 14.60
N LEU A 266 -22.00 9.96 14.66
CA LEU A 266 -21.97 8.69 13.95
C LEU A 266 -22.11 7.50 14.91
N GLU A 267 -22.80 7.64 16.05
CA GLU A 267 -22.87 6.65 17.13
C GLU A 267 -23.45 5.30 16.67
N LYS A 268 -24.24 5.29 15.60
CA LYS A 268 -24.75 4.07 14.99
C LYS A 268 -23.67 3.27 14.22
N VAL A 269 -22.57 3.91 13.84
CA VAL A 269 -21.42 3.27 13.21
C VAL A 269 -20.54 2.68 14.31
N HIS A 270 -20.59 1.36 14.46
CA HIS A 270 -19.83 0.66 15.49
C HIS A 270 -19.09 -0.53 14.91
N LEU A 271 -17.92 -0.82 15.47
CA LEU A 271 -17.18 -2.04 15.15
C LEU A 271 -17.98 -3.24 15.63
N GLY A 272 -18.24 -4.18 14.73
CA GLY A 272 -18.87 -5.45 15.07
C GLY A 272 -17.85 -6.43 15.64
N LYS A 273 -18.33 -7.44 16.36
CA LYS A 273 -17.52 -8.63 16.73
C LYS A 273 -17.31 -9.51 15.49
N GLY A 274 -16.54 -9.01 14.53
CA GLY A 274 -16.19 -9.74 13.32
C GLY A 274 -15.11 -10.77 13.61
N LYS A 275 -15.27 -12.00 13.12
CA LYS A 275 -14.15 -12.94 13.07
C LYS A 275 -13.18 -12.48 11.98
N SER A 276 -11.90 -12.35 12.32
CA SER A 276 -10.86 -12.15 11.30
C SER A 276 -10.91 -13.29 10.28
N ARG A 277 -10.96 -12.96 8.98
CA ARG A 277 -10.89 -13.94 7.88
C ARG A 277 -9.44 -14.40 7.59
N SER A 278 -8.52 -14.30 8.55
CA SER A 278 -7.14 -14.73 8.37
C SER A 278 -6.99 -16.25 8.54
N SER A 279 -6.43 -16.92 7.55
CA SER A 279 -6.00 -18.31 7.68
C SER A 279 -4.87 -18.42 8.69
N LYS A 280 -5.06 -19.23 9.74
CA LYS A 280 -4.00 -19.54 10.72
C LYS A 280 -2.79 -20.26 10.11
N LYS A 281 -2.95 -20.86 8.93
CA LYS A 281 -1.87 -21.63 8.27
C LYS A 281 -0.68 -20.77 7.83
N CYS A 282 -0.85 -19.46 7.76
CA CYS A 282 0.20 -18.51 7.37
C CYS A 282 0.58 -17.57 8.52
N ASP A 283 0.29 -17.98 9.77
CA ASP A 283 0.84 -17.36 10.97
C ASP A 283 2.25 -17.90 11.23
N ILE A 284 3.17 -17.45 10.38
CA ILE A 284 4.59 -17.81 10.45
C ILE A 284 5.38 -16.77 11.23
N VAL A 285 6.41 -17.22 11.92
CA VAL A 285 7.41 -16.35 12.56
C VAL A 285 8.42 -15.92 11.48
N PRO A 286 8.58 -14.61 11.20
CA PRO A 286 9.55 -14.13 10.22
C PRO A 286 11.00 -14.45 10.63
N THR A 287 11.88 -14.57 9.65
CA THR A 287 13.33 -14.62 9.88
C THR A 287 13.87 -13.26 10.28
N GLU A 288 15.05 -13.21 10.91
CA GLU A 288 15.70 -11.93 11.26
C GLU A 288 15.97 -11.06 10.02
N ALA A 289 16.35 -11.68 8.89
CA ALA A 289 16.53 -10.95 7.64
C ALA A 289 15.21 -10.35 7.13
N THR A 290 14.08 -11.05 7.28
CA THR A 290 12.76 -10.48 6.97
C THR A 290 12.44 -9.29 7.85
N LEU A 291 12.68 -9.41 9.18
CA LEU A 291 12.46 -8.31 10.13
C LEU A 291 13.26 -7.07 9.74
N GLN A 292 14.54 -7.25 9.45
CA GLN A 292 15.43 -6.15 9.07
C GLN A 292 15.00 -5.48 7.77
N LEU A 293 14.67 -6.26 6.72
CA LEU A 293 14.21 -5.71 5.44
C LEU A 293 12.93 -4.88 5.58
N VAL A 294 11.96 -5.37 6.35
CA VAL A 294 10.70 -4.66 6.61
C VAL A 294 10.96 -3.40 7.42
N LYS A 295 11.80 -3.48 8.47
CA LYS A 295 12.16 -2.34 9.32
C LYS A 295 12.84 -1.23 8.54
N GLU A 296 13.76 -1.58 7.64
CA GLU A 296 14.45 -0.61 6.78
C GLU A 296 13.51 0.02 5.76
N PHE A 297 12.65 -0.77 5.12
CA PHE A 297 11.72 -0.26 4.11
C PHE A 297 10.66 0.68 4.73
N TYR A 298 10.13 0.35 5.91
CA TYR A 298 9.10 1.12 6.61
C TYR A 298 9.66 1.98 7.76
N ALA A 299 10.93 2.36 7.71
CA ALA A 299 11.60 3.07 8.82
C ALA A 299 10.86 4.36 9.22
N GLU A 300 10.35 5.13 8.26
CA GLU A 300 9.58 6.35 8.55
C GLU A 300 8.20 6.05 9.16
N ASP A 301 7.55 4.92 8.84
CA ASP A 301 6.31 4.53 9.53
C ASP A 301 6.59 4.21 11.00
N TYR A 302 7.65 3.44 11.30
CA TYR A 302 8.05 3.13 12.67
C TYR A 302 8.26 4.40 13.48
N LYS A 303 9.04 5.34 12.92
CA LYS A 303 9.35 6.61 13.55
C LYS A 303 8.12 7.51 13.71
N ALA A 304 7.31 7.66 12.66
CA ALA A 304 6.18 8.58 12.64
C ALA A 304 5.07 8.17 13.62
N PHE A 305 4.84 6.86 13.76
CA PHE A 305 3.75 6.34 14.57
C PHE A 305 4.22 5.76 15.91
N GLY A 306 5.53 5.77 16.20
CA GLY A 306 6.08 5.26 17.46
C GLY A 306 5.82 3.77 17.64
N TYR A 307 6.26 2.99 16.65
CA TYR A 307 6.36 1.52 16.70
C TYR A 307 7.80 1.08 16.91
#